data_AF-A0A7C1P303-F1
#
_entry.id   AF-A0A7C1P303-F1
#
_cell.length_a   1.000
_cell.length_b   1.000
_cell.length_c   1.000
_cell.angle_alpha   90.00
_cell.angle_beta   90.00
_cell.angle_gamma   90.00
#
_symmetry.space_group_name_H-M   'P 1'
#
loop_
_entity.id
_entity.type
_entity.pdbx_description
1 polymer ?
#
loop_
_entity_poly.entity_id
_entity_poly.type
_entity_poly.pdbx_seq_one_letter_code
_entity_poly.pdbx_strand_id
1 'polypeptide(L)'
;MFEKQFLEVLAIRNGEAPLPVHYDRVYWDFLAIEKSTPPYTLGEPASLLSLMESAGFTEDEFLLMEKAQENSDSLVYLEKIAMNAIKGKYLDENGEYSVTGIPDQRMAIDILHSNEYHNAKISIMEPINQFYETLDQRTKAQVDHAAKQLNFTLNIQIFIFTLTVIAILLLMISAKRYHKKMVLRLNQRVNERTDELNISNRDLKKALAEIKALKEKEKRIIFDATVRSAQHILNNLLNQMQYFKMVADETNAFDDEVNEIYKNTIEEGKELVIKLCSVEELTEENIIGSVYPKNGK
;
A
#
# COMPACT_ATOMS: atom_id res chain seq x y z
N MET A 1 73.70 -11.62 -4.23
CA MET A 1 72.26 -11.44 -4.50
C MET A 1 71.40 -12.05 -3.39
N PHE A 2 71.39 -13.38 -3.19
CA PHE A 2 70.57 -14.03 -2.16
C PHE A 2 70.82 -13.54 -0.73
N GLU A 3 72.09 -13.34 -0.34
CA GLU A 3 72.39 -12.73 0.96
C GLU A 3 71.79 -11.32 1.13
N LYS A 4 71.79 -10.51 0.07
CA LYS A 4 71.18 -9.18 0.12
C LYS A 4 69.67 -9.28 0.35
N GLN A 5 69.00 -10.19 -0.35
CA GLN A 5 67.57 -10.44 -0.16
C GLN A 5 67.28 -10.95 1.25
N PHE A 6 68.11 -11.85 1.78
CA PHE A 6 67.98 -12.34 3.15
C PHE A 6 68.08 -11.22 4.19
N LEU A 7 69.09 -10.35 4.07
CA LEU A 7 69.24 -9.19 4.96
C LEU A 7 68.07 -8.20 4.80
N GLU A 8 67.54 -8.05 3.59
CA GLU A 8 66.36 -7.22 3.32
C GLU A 8 65.09 -7.79 3.98
N VAL A 9 64.85 -9.11 3.89
CA VAL A 9 63.75 -9.77 4.62
C VAL A 9 63.86 -9.53 6.12
N LEU A 10 65.07 -9.70 6.68
CA LEU A 10 65.33 -9.50 8.10
C LEU A 10 65.05 -8.06 8.53
N ALA A 11 65.53 -7.09 7.75
CA ALA A 11 65.32 -5.67 8.00
C ALA A 11 63.84 -5.28 7.91
N ILE A 12 63.10 -5.80 6.93
CA ILE A 12 61.65 -5.56 6.80
C ILE A 12 60.91 -6.13 8.02
N ARG A 13 61.19 -7.38 8.40
CA ARG A 13 60.55 -8.05 9.54
C ARG A 13 60.78 -7.28 10.85
N ASN A 14 62.00 -6.78 11.06
CA ASN A 14 62.38 -6.00 12.24
C ASN A 14 61.86 -4.56 12.22
N GLY A 15 61.30 -4.09 11.10
CA GLY A 15 60.89 -2.70 10.93
C GLY A 15 62.04 -1.73 10.69
N GLU A 16 63.23 -2.22 10.36
CA GLU A 16 64.41 -1.43 10.00
C GLU A 16 64.35 -0.95 8.53
N ALA A 17 63.67 -1.70 7.68
CA ALA A 17 63.40 -1.36 6.28
C ALA A 17 61.89 -1.17 6.04
N PRO A 18 61.50 -0.33 5.07
CA PRO A 18 60.10 -0.08 4.76
C PRO A 18 59.40 -1.35 4.24
N LEU A 19 58.19 -1.61 4.74
CA LEU A 19 57.36 -2.70 4.23
C LEU A 19 56.80 -2.33 2.84
N PRO A 20 57.02 -3.14 1.79
CA PRO A 20 56.44 -2.87 0.48
C PRO A 20 54.91 -2.82 0.53
N VAL A 21 54.31 -1.88 -0.20
CA VAL A 21 52.86 -1.84 -0.35
C VAL A 21 52.42 -3.07 -1.16
N HIS A 22 51.35 -3.74 -0.71
CA HIS A 22 50.87 -5.01 -1.28
C HIS A 22 51.89 -6.16 -1.22
N TYR A 23 52.59 -6.27 -0.09
CA TYR A 23 53.57 -7.34 0.14
C TYR A 23 52.96 -8.76 0.14
N ASP A 24 51.62 -8.87 0.20
CA ASP A 24 50.86 -10.11 -0.03
C ASP A 24 50.93 -10.64 -1.47
N ARG A 25 51.43 -9.82 -2.40
CA ARG A 25 51.57 -10.17 -3.83
C ARG A 25 52.99 -10.63 -4.15
N VAL A 26 53.22 -10.99 -5.41
CA VAL A 26 54.53 -11.38 -5.93
C VAL A 26 55.50 -10.20 -5.80
N TYR A 27 56.49 -10.28 -4.90
CA TYR A 27 57.52 -9.25 -4.67
C TYR A 27 58.93 -9.75 -5.01
N TRP A 28 59.38 -10.83 -4.37
CA TRP A 28 60.76 -11.32 -4.45
C TRP A 28 61.16 -11.78 -5.86
N ASP A 29 60.24 -12.32 -6.64
CA ASP A 29 60.47 -12.71 -8.04
C ASP A 29 60.86 -11.53 -8.93
N PHE A 30 60.32 -10.33 -8.65
CA PHE A 30 60.72 -9.11 -9.36
C PHE A 30 62.13 -8.66 -9.01
N LEU A 31 62.73 -9.15 -7.94
CA LEU A 31 64.11 -8.88 -7.54
C LEU A 31 65.05 -10.02 -7.96
N ALA A 32 64.59 -10.98 -8.77
CA ALA A 32 65.36 -12.14 -9.24
C ALA A 32 66.44 -11.79 -10.29
N ILE A 33 66.43 -10.58 -10.85
CA ILE A 33 67.43 -10.09 -11.79
C ILE A 33 68.13 -8.88 -11.20
N GLU A 34 69.45 -8.79 -11.37
CA GLU A 34 70.20 -7.64 -10.89
C GLU A 34 69.72 -6.36 -11.63
N LYS A 35 69.34 -5.33 -10.86
CA LYS A 35 68.75 -4.03 -11.31
C LYS A 35 67.27 -4.04 -11.70
N SER A 36 66.52 -5.13 -11.52
CA SER A 36 65.06 -5.06 -11.62
C SER A 36 64.47 -4.40 -10.38
N THR A 37 63.37 -3.67 -10.57
CA THR A 37 62.63 -2.99 -9.49
C THR A 37 61.23 -3.57 -9.39
N PRO A 38 60.75 -3.93 -8.20
CA PRO A 38 59.37 -4.36 -8.02
C PRO A 38 58.41 -3.21 -8.40
N PRO A 39 57.24 -3.50 -8.98
CA PRO A 39 56.28 -2.49 -9.42
C PRO A 39 55.50 -1.84 -8.26
N TYR A 40 56.00 -1.92 -7.03
CA TYR A 40 55.31 -1.46 -5.83
C TYR A 40 56.08 -0.31 -5.18
N THR A 41 55.33 0.60 -4.57
CA THR A 41 55.88 1.65 -3.71
C THR A 41 56.28 1.06 -2.36
N LEU A 42 57.31 1.62 -1.74
CA LEU A 42 57.68 1.32 -0.36
C LEU A 42 56.75 2.08 0.60
N GLY A 43 56.28 1.40 1.64
CA GLY A 43 55.51 2.01 2.73
C GLY A 43 56.41 2.55 3.84
N GLU A 44 55.83 2.72 5.03
CA GLU A 44 56.58 3.11 6.22
C GLU A 44 57.28 1.90 6.88
N PRO A 45 58.47 2.09 7.49
CA PRO A 45 59.09 1.07 8.33
C PRO A 45 58.26 0.81 9.58
N ALA A 46 57.85 -0.44 9.79
CA ALA A 46 57.13 -0.88 10.97
C ALA A 46 57.49 -2.35 11.25
N SER A 47 57.73 -2.69 12.50
CA SER A 47 58.01 -4.07 12.89
C SER A 47 56.72 -4.91 12.82
N LEU A 48 56.86 -6.22 12.61
CA LEU A 48 55.70 -7.13 12.61
C LEU A 48 54.83 -6.96 13.87
N LEU A 49 55.47 -6.91 15.05
CA LEU A 49 54.77 -6.77 16.33
C LEU A 49 54.02 -5.43 16.42
N SER A 50 54.60 -4.33 15.95
CA SER A 50 53.91 -3.02 15.92
C SER A 50 52.69 -3.02 14.98
N LEU A 51 52.78 -3.72 13.84
CA LEU A 51 51.67 -3.87 12.92
C LEU A 51 50.54 -4.69 13.55
N MET A 52 50.87 -5.76 14.26
CA MET A 52 49.88 -6.58 14.98
C MET A 52 49.18 -5.80 16.09
N GLU A 53 49.92 -5.01 16.87
CA GLU A 53 49.34 -4.15 17.89
C GLU A 53 48.35 -3.15 17.27
N SER A 54 48.73 -2.49 16.18
CA SER A 54 47.87 -1.54 15.46
C SER A 54 46.63 -2.18 14.83
N ALA A 55 46.70 -3.46 14.48
CA ALA A 55 45.62 -4.21 13.85
C ALA A 55 44.66 -4.88 14.86
N GLY A 56 44.92 -4.75 16.17
CA GLY A 56 44.04 -5.25 17.23
C GLY A 56 44.08 -6.78 17.38
N PHE A 57 45.24 -7.39 17.17
CA PHE A 57 45.47 -8.80 17.50
C PHE A 57 45.31 -9.05 19.00
N THR A 58 44.90 -10.26 19.37
CA THR A 58 44.77 -10.64 20.78
C THR A 58 46.15 -10.87 21.41
N GLU A 59 46.22 -10.81 22.74
CA GLU A 59 47.46 -11.10 23.48
C GLU A 59 47.98 -12.51 23.17
N ASP A 60 47.11 -13.52 23.10
CA ASP A 60 47.49 -14.89 22.74
C ASP A 60 48.06 -14.98 21.31
N GLU A 61 47.43 -14.31 20.34
CA GLU A 61 47.91 -14.26 18.96
C GLU A 61 49.27 -13.56 18.86
N PHE A 62 49.46 -12.50 19.65
CA PHE A 62 50.70 -11.74 19.73
C PHE A 62 51.86 -12.59 20.28
N LEU A 63 51.64 -13.29 21.40
CA LEU A 63 52.66 -14.14 22.03
C LEU A 63 53.14 -15.27 21.11
N LEU A 64 52.24 -15.86 20.31
CA LEU A 64 52.60 -16.88 19.33
C LEU A 64 53.52 -16.31 18.25
N MET A 65 53.23 -15.13 17.72
CA MET A 65 54.06 -14.50 16.69
C MET A 65 55.38 -13.97 17.25
N GLU A 66 55.40 -13.48 18.49
CA GLU A 66 56.64 -13.15 19.21
C GLU A 66 57.52 -14.39 19.36
N LYS A 67 56.94 -15.53 19.77
CA LYS A 67 57.69 -16.79 19.88
C LYS A 67 58.23 -17.28 18.53
N ALA A 68 57.45 -17.14 17.46
CA ALA A 68 57.91 -17.46 16.11
C ALA A 68 59.10 -16.59 15.69
N GLN A 69 59.06 -15.30 16.04
CA GLN A 69 60.15 -14.37 15.78
C GLN A 69 61.42 -14.75 16.55
N GLU A 70 61.34 -15.04 17.85
CA GLU A 70 62.47 -15.50 18.66
C GLU A 70 63.13 -16.77 18.09
N ASN A 71 62.30 -17.74 17.67
CA ASN A 71 62.78 -18.98 17.05
C ASN A 71 63.47 -18.68 15.71
N SER A 72 62.96 -17.73 14.94
CA SER A 72 63.57 -17.28 13.69
C SER A 72 64.90 -16.58 13.93
N ASP A 73 65.02 -15.77 14.98
CA ASP A 73 66.26 -15.07 15.34
C ASP A 73 67.37 -16.05 15.72
N SER A 74 66.99 -17.16 16.35
CA SER A 74 67.91 -18.26 16.65
C SER A 74 68.42 -18.95 15.38
N LEU A 75 67.58 -19.12 14.36
CA LEU A 75 67.96 -19.72 13.07
C LEU A 75 68.92 -18.85 12.26
N VAL A 76 68.79 -17.51 12.36
CA VAL A 76 69.67 -16.54 11.66
C VAL A 76 71.14 -16.77 11.98
N TYR A 77 71.48 -17.31 13.16
CA TYR A 77 72.85 -17.65 13.52
C TYR A 77 73.46 -18.71 12.57
N LEU A 78 72.74 -19.81 12.31
CA LEU A 78 73.18 -20.86 11.39
C LEU A 78 73.31 -20.33 9.96
N GLU A 79 72.36 -19.49 9.53
CA GLU A 79 72.37 -18.88 8.20
C GLU A 79 73.56 -17.93 8.01
N LYS A 80 73.91 -17.15 9.05
CA LYS A 80 75.12 -16.31 9.03
C LYS A 80 76.40 -17.13 8.95
N ILE A 81 76.48 -18.27 9.64
CA ILE A 81 77.64 -19.18 9.51
C ILE A 81 77.74 -19.70 8.07
N ALA A 82 76.63 -20.19 7.49
CA ALA A 82 76.61 -20.69 6.13
C ALA A 82 77.00 -19.61 5.09
N MET A 83 76.47 -18.39 5.22
CA MET A 83 76.81 -17.28 4.32
C MET A 83 78.27 -16.87 4.42
N ASN A 84 78.84 -16.84 5.63
CA ASN A 84 80.25 -16.49 5.84
C ASN A 84 81.20 -17.62 5.38
N ALA A 85 80.82 -18.89 5.53
CA ALA A 85 81.58 -20.03 5.02
C ALA A 85 81.82 -19.94 3.50
N ILE A 86 80.79 -19.55 2.72
CA ILE A 86 80.92 -19.29 1.26
C ILE A 86 81.90 -18.16 0.94
N LYS A 87 82.10 -17.22 1.87
CA LYS A 87 83.04 -16.10 1.73
C LYS A 87 84.44 -16.42 2.27
N GLY A 88 84.65 -17.60 2.84
CA GLY A 88 85.87 -17.94 3.55
C GLY A 88 86.08 -17.12 4.82
N LYS A 89 85.00 -16.64 5.45
CA LYS A 89 85.05 -15.92 6.73
C LYS A 89 84.58 -16.83 7.85
N TYR A 90 85.35 -16.89 8.93
CA TYR A 90 85.11 -17.78 10.07
C TYR A 90 85.15 -16.99 11.38
N LEU A 91 84.48 -17.54 12.39
CA LEU A 91 84.45 -16.99 13.73
C LEU A 91 85.84 -17.08 14.38
N ASP A 92 86.27 -16.02 15.04
CA ASP A 92 87.41 -16.01 15.94
C ASP A 92 87.03 -16.47 17.36
N GLU A 93 88.00 -16.43 18.28
CA GLU A 93 87.79 -16.76 19.70
C GLU A 93 86.77 -15.85 20.40
N ASN A 94 86.47 -14.67 19.83
CA ASN A 94 85.51 -13.70 20.36
C ASN A 94 84.12 -13.81 19.69
N GLY A 95 83.95 -14.70 18.70
CA GLY A 95 82.69 -14.85 17.96
C GLY A 95 82.49 -13.82 16.84
N GLU A 96 83.54 -13.12 16.41
CA GLU A 96 83.49 -12.22 15.25
C GLU A 96 84.00 -12.91 13.99
N TYR A 97 83.41 -12.59 12.82
CA TYR A 97 83.84 -13.15 11.52
C TYR A 97 85.12 -12.49 10.97
N SER A 98 86.20 -12.54 11.74
CA SER A 98 87.48 -11.88 11.44
C SER A 98 88.52 -12.84 10.82
N VAL A 99 88.37 -14.16 11.01
CA VAL A 99 89.29 -15.16 10.46
C VAL A 99 89.00 -15.38 8.99
N THR A 100 90.00 -15.13 8.13
CA THR A 100 89.90 -15.38 6.68
C THR A 100 90.59 -16.70 6.33
N GLY A 101 89.86 -17.60 5.68
CA GLY A 101 90.33 -18.90 5.22
C GLY A 101 89.84 -19.23 3.81
N ILE A 102 89.93 -20.50 3.42
CA ILE A 102 89.44 -20.98 2.12
C ILE A 102 87.91 -20.99 2.18
N PRO A 103 87.20 -20.43 1.18
CA PRO A 103 85.75 -20.59 1.04
C PRO A 103 85.31 -22.05 1.09
N ASP A 104 84.35 -22.38 1.96
CA ASP A 104 83.80 -23.72 2.12
C ASP A 104 82.31 -23.75 1.77
N GLN A 105 82.04 -24.02 0.50
CA GLN A 105 80.67 -24.19 0.01
C GLN A 105 80.00 -25.45 0.57
N ARG A 106 80.77 -26.52 0.83
CA ARG A 106 80.22 -27.79 1.30
C ARG A 106 79.68 -27.64 2.73
N MET A 107 80.45 -26.98 3.60
CA MET A 107 79.99 -26.63 4.95
C MET A 107 78.69 -25.84 4.92
N ALA A 108 78.56 -24.84 4.04
CA ALA A 108 77.33 -24.06 3.91
C ALA A 108 76.12 -24.91 3.49
N ILE A 109 76.32 -25.84 2.54
CA ILE A 109 75.29 -26.79 2.10
C ILE A 109 74.92 -27.73 3.25
N ASP A 110 75.91 -28.26 3.97
CA ASP A 110 75.70 -29.21 5.07
C ASP A 110 74.93 -28.55 6.23
N ILE A 111 75.20 -27.28 6.55
CA ILE A 111 74.45 -26.51 7.55
C ILE A 111 72.99 -26.34 7.12
N LEU A 112 72.74 -25.86 5.91
CA LEU A 112 71.38 -25.55 5.43
C LEU A 112 70.51 -26.79 5.16
N HIS A 113 71.12 -27.97 5.07
CA HIS A 113 70.43 -29.26 4.94
C HIS A 113 70.56 -30.13 6.20
N SER A 114 71.06 -29.56 7.30
CA SER A 114 71.22 -30.29 8.56
C SER A 114 69.86 -30.53 9.23
N ASN A 115 69.79 -31.58 10.05
CA ASN A 115 68.64 -31.80 10.92
C ASN A 115 68.41 -30.63 11.89
N GLU A 116 69.47 -29.97 12.34
CA GLU A 116 69.40 -28.80 13.22
C GLU A 116 68.65 -27.65 12.53
N TYR A 117 69.02 -27.33 11.29
CA TYR A 117 68.35 -26.30 10.50
C TYR A 117 66.88 -26.65 10.23
N HIS A 118 66.59 -27.90 9.88
CA HIS A 118 65.20 -28.34 9.65
C HIS A 118 64.35 -28.31 10.93
N ASN A 119 64.90 -28.72 12.08
CA ASN A 119 64.22 -28.64 13.37
C ASN A 119 63.96 -27.19 13.80
N ALA A 120 64.92 -26.29 13.57
CA ALA A 120 64.71 -24.86 13.81
C ALA A 120 63.60 -24.28 12.91
N LYS A 121 63.51 -24.71 11.64
CA LYS A 121 62.38 -24.32 10.79
C LYS A 121 61.05 -24.84 11.32
N ILE A 122 61.00 -26.06 11.86
CA ILE A 122 59.78 -26.61 12.47
C ILE A 122 59.38 -25.78 13.68
N SER A 123 60.32 -25.44 14.57
CA SER A 123 60.01 -24.64 15.77
C SER A 123 59.52 -23.23 15.45
N ILE A 124 59.88 -22.65 14.30
CA ILE A 124 59.30 -21.39 13.79
C ILE A 124 57.86 -21.61 13.32
N MET A 125 57.60 -22.71 12.61
CA MET A 125 56.31 -22.96 11.96
C MET A 125 55.22 -23.42 12.94
N GLU A 126 55.58 -24.10 14.04
CA GLU A 126 54.63 -24.54 15.07
C GLU A 126 53.79 -23.39 15.67
N PRO A 127 54.38 -22.31 16.22
CA PRO A 127 53.61 -21.20 16.76
C PRO A 127 52.86 -20.42 15.66
N ILE A 128 53.39 -20.35 14.43
CA ILE A 128 52.67 -19.75 13.29
C ILE A 128 51.42 -20.56 12.95
N ASN A 129 51.50 -21.88 12.97
CA ASN A 129 50.33 -22.74 12.74
C ASN A 129 49.29 -22.57 13.84
N GLN A 130 49.73 -22.54 15.11
CA GLN A 130 48.84 -22.27 16.25
C GLN A 130 48.16 -20.90 16.13
N PHE A 131 48.90 -19.88 15.67
CA PHE A 131 48.34 -18.55 15.41
C PHE A 131 47.24 -18.60 14.35
N TYR A 132 47.44 -19.32 13.23
CA TYR A 132 46.40 -19.50 12.22
C TYR A 132 45.16 -20.21 12.79
N GLU A 133 45.34 -21.23 13.63
CA GLU A 133 44.22 -21.92 14.28
C GLU A 133 43.42 -20.96 15.19
N THR A 134 44.10 -20.16 16.02
CA THR A 134 43.44 -19.17 16.89
C THR A 134 42.74 -18.08 16.09
N LEU A 135 43.37 -17.59 15.04
CA LEU A 135 42.81 -16.57 14.15
C LEU A 135 41.57 -17.09 13.42
N ASP A 136 41.60 -18.33 12.91
CA ASP A 136 40.47 -18.97 12.24
C ASP A 136 39.30 -19.19 13.20
N GLN A 137 39.58 -19.65 14.43
CA GLN A 137 38.56 -19.81 15.47
C GLN A 137 37.90 -18.48 15.82
N ARG A 138 38.69 -17.42 16.03
CA ARG A 138 38.18 -16.08 16.33
C ARG A 138 37.35 -15.54 15.17
N THR A 139 37.85 -15.64 13.95
CA THR A 139 37.17 -15.18 12.74
C THR A 139 35.85 -15.91 12.55
N LYS A 140 35.84 -17.25 12.69
CA LYS A 140 34.63 -18.07 12.62
C LYS A 140 33.62 -17.67 13.69
N ALA A 141 34.05 -17.49 14.95
CA ALA A 141 33.17 -17.09 16.04
C ALA A 141 32.51 -15.72 15.78
N GLN A 142 33.27 -14.75 15.24
CA GLN A 142 32.74 -13.44 14.87
C GLN A 142 31.71 -13.53 13.73
N VAL A 143 32.01 -14.30 12.69
CA VAL A 143 31.08 -14.54 11.57
C VAL A 143 29.80 -15.23 12.05
N ASP A 144 29.91 -16.28 12.86
CA ASP A 144 28.77 -17.01 13.40
C ASP A 144 27.90 -16.14 14.32
N HIS A 145 28.54 -15.29 15.13
CA HIS A 145 27.83 -14.34 15.98
C HIS A 145 27.07 -13.29 15.16
N ALA A 146 27.71 -12.69 14.15
CA ALA A 146 27.07 -11.73 13.24
C ALA A 146 25.90 -12.38 12.48
N ALA A 147 26.07 -13.60 11.98
CA ALA A 147 25.03 -14.35 11.30
C ALA A 147 23.82 -14.64 12.23
N LYS A 148 24.08 -15.01 13.49
CA LYS A 148 23.02 -15.21 14.49
C LYS A 148 22.26 -13.93 14.79
N GLN A 149 22.94 -12.79 14.95
CA GLN A 149 22.30 -11.50 15.17
C GLN A 149 21.42 -11.07 13.99
N LEU A 150 21.92 -11.27 12.76
CA LEU A 150 21.16 -11.01 11.54
C LEU A 150 19.89 -11.87 11.49
N ASN A 151 20.02 -13.18 11.68
CA ASN A 151 18.88 -14.10 11.66
C ASN A 151 17.85 -13.78 12.75
N PHE A 152 18.30 -13.44 13.96
CA PHE A 152 17.41 -13.01 15.04
C PHE A 152 16.63 -11.74 14.67
N THR A 153 17.33 -10.74 14.13
CA THR A 153 16.72 -9.46 13.70
C THR A 153 15.73 -9.68 12.56
N LEU A 154 16.09 -10.50 11.56
CA LEU A 154 15.20 -10.85 10.45
C LEU A 154 13.95 -11.59 10.93
N ASN A 155 14.09 -12.54 11.86
CA ASN A 155 12.95 -13.26 12.42
C ASN A 155 11.98 -12.32 13.16
N ILE A 156 12.49 -11.36 13.93
CA ILE A 156 11.66 -10.33 14.58
C ILE A 156 10.95 -9.46 13.53
N GLN A 157 11.64 -9.02 12.49
CA GLN A 157 11.05 -8.22 11.42
C GLN A 157 9.94 -8.98 10.68
N ILE A 158 10.17 -10.26 10.33
CA ILE A 158 9.16 -11.13 9.71
C ILE A 158 7.96 -11.29 10.64
N PHE A 159 8.19 -11.48 11.94
CA PHE A 159 7.12 -11.58 12.93
C PHE A 159 6.26 -10.30 13.03
N ILE A 160 6.89 -9.12 13.10
CA ILE A 160 6.17 -7.84 13.13
C ILE A 160 5.41 -7.61 11.82
N PHE A 161 6.01 -7.93 10.67
CA PHE A 161 5.38 -7.80 9.37
C PHE A 161 4.15 -8.69 9.26
N THR A 162 4.27 -9.97 9.60
CA THR A 162 3.14 -10.92 9.61
C THR A 162 2.03 -10.49 10.56
N LEU A 163 2.36 -10.01 11.77
CA LEU A 163 1.39 -9.48 12.72
C LEU A 163 0.64 -8.25 12.15
N THR A 164 1.36 -7.36 11.46
CA THR A 164 0.79 -6.18 10.81
C THR A 164 -0.19 -6.57 9.70
N VAL A 165 0.19 -7.53 8.86
CA VAL A 165 -0.69 -8.07 7.80
C VAL A 165 -1.95 -8.68 8.40
N ILE A 166 -1.83 -9.48 9.47
CA ILE A 166 -2.97 -10.07 10.19
C ILE A 166 -3.87 -8.96 10.76
N ALA A 167 -3.31 -7.92 11.38
CA ALA A 167 -4.08 -6.82 11.93
C ALA A 167 -4.89 -6.07 10.84
N ILE A 168 -4.27 -5.80 9.68
CA ILE A 168 -4.95 -5.18 8.54
C ILE A 168 -6.10 -6.07 8.05
N LEU A 169 -5.88 -7.39 7.92
CA LEU A 169 -6.93 -8.33 7.53
C LEU A 169 -8.11 -8.34 8.51
N LEU A 170 -7.83 -8.33 9.81
CA LEU A 170 -8.87 -8.26 10.85
C LEU A 170 -9.65 -6.95 10.78
N LEU A 171 -8.97 -5.82 10.55
CA LEU A 171 -9.62 -4.52 10.33
C LEU A 171 -10.51 -4.54 9.09
N MET A 172 -10.06 -5.09 7.97
CA MET A 172 -10.87 -5.21 6.76
C MET A 172 -12.11 -6.09 6.98
N ILE A 173 -11.95 -7.24 7.64
CA ILE A 173 -13.07 -8.15 7.96
C ILE A 173 -14.08 -7.45 8.87
N SER A 174 -13.62 -6.77 9.91
CA SER A 174 -14.50 -6.03 10.83
C SER A 174 -15.23 -4.90 10.13
N ALA A 175 -14.54 -4.07 9.33
CA ALA A 175 -15.13 -3.00 8.53
C ALA A 175 -16.21 -3.53 7.57
N LYS A 176 -15.92 -4.64 6.86
CA LYS A 176 -16.90 -5.30 5.99
C LYS A 176 -18.14 -5.77 6.76
N ARG A 177 -17.96 -6.34 7.95
CA ARG A 177 -19.07 -6.76 8.82
C ARG A 177 -19.91 -5.57 9.30
N TYR A 178 -19.26 -4.47 9.70
CA TYR A 178 -19.95 -3.24 10.12
C TYR A 178 -20.74 -2.62 8.97
N HIS A 179 -20.12 -2.49 7.79
CA HIS A 179 -20.78 -1.94 6.61
C HIS A 179 -22.00 -2.77 6.20
N LYS A 180 -21.86 -4.11 6.16
CA LYS A 180 -22.99 -5.02 5.87
C LYS A 180 -24.14 -4.83 6.87
N LYS A 181 -23.85 -4.75 8.17
CA LYS A 181 -24.88 -4.50 9.20
C LYS A 181 -25.57 -3.14 9.02
N MET A 182 -24.82 -2.10 8.71
CA MET A 182 -25.36 -0.76 8.49
C MET A 182 -26.28 -0.72 7.26
N VAL A 183 -25.85 -1.27 6.13
CA VAL A 183 -26.63 -1.32 4.89
C VAL A 183 -27.92 -2.12 5.10
N LEU A 184 -27.88 -3.24 5.81
CA LEU A 184 -29.08 -4.02 6.14
C LEU A 184 -30.09 -3.21 6.94
N ARG A 185 -29.66 -2.48 7.97
CA ARG A 185 -30.55 -1.61 8.76
C ARG A 185 -31.13 -0.47 7.92
N LEU A 186 -30.34 0.10 7.02
CA LEU A 186 -30.79 1.17 6.14
C LEU A 186 -31.84 0.67 5.15
N ASN A 187 -31.58 -0.47 4.51
CA ASN A 187 -32.53 -1.11 3.59
C ASN A 187 -33.84 -1.46 4.29
N GLN A 188 -33.78 -1.98 5.53
CA GLN A 188 -34.98 -2.24 6.30
C GLN A 188 -35.80 -0.96 6.53
N ARG A 189 -35.15 0.12 6.97
CA ARG A 189 -35.83 1.41 7.20
C ARG A 189 -36.42 2.00 5.91
N VAL A 190 -35.71 1.87 4.79
CA VAL A 190 -36.20 2.33 3.47
C VAL A 190 -37.43 1.53 3.07
N ASN A 191 -37.42 0.20 3.25
CA ASN A 191 -38.58 -0.64 2.96
C ASN A 191 -39.78 -0.27 3.84
N GLU A 192 -39.59 -0.14 5.16
CA GLU A 192 -40.63 0.28 6.09
C GLU A 192 -41.27 1.62 5.69
N ARG A 193 -40.44 2.63 5.36
CA ARG A 193 -40.94 3.94 4.88
C ARG A 193 -41.63 3.87 3.52
N THR A 194 -41.18 2.99 2.64
CA THR A 194 -41.81 2.79 1.33
C THR A 194 -43.20 2.18 1.50
N ASP A 195 -43.34 1.21 2.40
CA ASP A 195 -44.63 0.60 2.74
C ASP A 195 -45.60 1.61 3.37
N GLU A 196 -45.12 2.41 4.33
CA GLU A 196 -45.91 3.50 4.92
C GLU A 196 -46.39 4.51 3.87
N LEU A 197 -45.51 4.94 2.96
CA LEU A 197 -45.86 5.86 1.87
C LEU A 197 -46.88 5.25 0.91
N ASN A 198 -46.76 3.97 0.58
CA ASN A 198 -47.72 3.28 -0.28
C ASN A 198 -49.10 3.20 0.36
N ILE A 199 -49.18 2.93 1.67
CA ILE A 199 -50.44 2.94 2.43
C ILE A 199 -51.04 4.35 2.43
N SER A 200 -50.25 5.37 2.79
CA SER A 200 -50.71 6.77 2.83
C SER A 200 -51.20 7.25 1.46
N ASN A 201 -50.49 6.93 0.38
CA ASN A 201 -50.90 7.26 -0.99
C ASN A 201 -52.22 6.57 -1.38
N ARG A 202 -52.43 5.32 -0.96
CA ARG A 202 -53.69 4.61 -1.20
C ARG A 202 -54.84 5.28 -0.46
N ASP A 203 -54.63 5.64 0.80
CA ASP A 203 -55.67 6.26 1.63
C ASP A 203 -55.99 7.68 1.14
N LEU A 204 -54.98 8.45 0.71
CA LEU A 204 -55.17 9.75 0.06
C LEU A 204 -55.99 9.63 -1.23
N LYS A 205 -55.70 8.61 -2.08
CA LYS A 205 -56.51 8.35 -3.29
C LYS A 205 -57.97 8.04 -2.96
N LYS A 206 -58.24 7.28 -1.89
CA LYS A 206 -59.61 7.01 -1.43
C LYS A 206 -60.31 8.28 -0.96
N ALA A 207 -59.67 9.06 -0.07
CA ALA A 207 -60.22 10.32 0.41
C ALA A 207 -60.50 11.30 -0.75
N LEU A 208 -59.62 11.36 -1.74
CA LEU A 208 -59.81 12.17 -2.93
C LEU A 208 -61.01 11.69 -3.77
N ALA A 209 -61.21 10.37 -3.90
CA ALA A 209 -62.38 9.83 -4.57
C ALA A 209 -63.68 10.13 -3.81
N GLU A 210 -63.67 10.04 -2.47
CA GLU A 210 -64.80 10.41 -1.62
C GLU A 210 -65.15 11.90 -1.73
N ILE A 211 -64.16 12.79 -1.67
CA ILE A 211 -64.36 14.24 -1.85
C ILE A 211 -64.95 14.53 -3.24
N LYS A 212 -64.46 13.88 -4.30
CA LYS A 212 -65.02 14.03 -5.65
C LYS A 212 -66.48 13.59 -5.70
N ALA A 213 -66.81 12.45 -5.10
CA ALA A 213 -68.19 11.95 -5.05
C ALA A 213 -69.11 12.89 -4.25
N LEU A 214 -68.63 13.44 -3.12
CA LEU A 214 -69.36 14.44 -2.34
C LEU A 214 -69.60 15.73 -3.13
N LYS A 215 -68.59 16.21 -3.86
CA LYS A 215 -68.70 17.41 -4.70
C LYS A 215 -69.70 17.21 -5.84
N GLU A 216 -69.70 16.05 -6.51
CA GLU A 216 -70.69 15.73 -7.53
C GLU A 216 -72.11 15.62 -6.95
N LYS A 217 -72.24 15.03 -5.76
CA LYS A 217 -73.52 14.97 -5.04
C LYS A 217 -74.03 16.37 -4.68
N GLU A 218 -73.17 17.22 -4.14
CA GLU A 218 -73.51 18.61 -3.78
C GLU A 218 -73.93 19.42 -5.01
N LYS A 219 -73.17 19.30 -6.12
CA LYS A 219 -73.52 19.90 -7.42
C LYS A 219 -74.92 19.50 -7.87
N ARG A 220 -75.28 18.22 -7.74
CA ARG A 220 -76.62 17.72 -8.08
C ARG A 220 -77.71 18.25 -7.17
N ILE A 221 -77.48 18.30 -5.86
CA ILE A 221 -78.44 18.88 -4.90
C ILE A 221 -78.72 20.36 -5.24
N ILE A 222 -77.67 21.15 -5.49
CA ILE A 222 -77.80 22.56 -5.84
C ILE A 222 -78.57 22.73 -7.16
N PHE A 223 -78.24 21.92 -8.17
CA PHE A 223 -78.95 21.95 -9.45
C PHE A 223 -80.43 21.60 -9.30
N ASP A 224 -80.76 20.49 -8.64
CA ASP A 224 -82.15 20.05 -8.42
C ASP A 224 -82.96 21.11 -7.67
N ALA A 225 -82.39 21.74 -6.64
CA ALA A 225 -83.03 22.83 -5.90
C ALA A 225 -83.29 24.05 -6.81
N THR A 226 -82.31 24.41 -7.64
CA THR A 226 -82.42 25.55 -8.57
C THR A 226 -83.47 25.29 -9.66
N VAL A 227 -83.46 24.10 -10.26
CA VAL A 227 -84.42 23.69 -11.29
C VAL A 227 -85.83 23.63 -10.73
N ARG A 228 -86.03 23.06 -9.53
CA ARG A 228 -87.35 23.07 -8.88
C ARG A 228 -87.85 24.49 -8.63
N SER A 229 -86.98 25.38 -8.15
CA SER A 229 -87.32 26.80 -7.97
C SER A 229 -87.71 27.46 -9.30
N ALA A 230 -86.95 27.23 -10.37
CA ALA A 230 -87.26 27.75 -11.70
C ALA A 230 -88.58 27.19 -12.24
N GLN A 231 -88.83 25.89 -12.06
CA GLN A 231 -90.07 25.23 -12.42
C GLN A 231 -91.27 25.82 -11.69
N HIS A 232 -91.15 26.11 -10.38
CA HIS A 232 -92.21 26.78 -9.64
C HIS A 232 -92.54 28.16 -10.21
N ILE A 233 -91.52 28.96 -10.55
CA ILE A 233 -91.70 30.29 -11.14
C ILE A 233 -92.34 30.18 -12.53
N LEU A 234 -91.84 29.28 -13.39
CA LEU A 234 -92.31 29.09 -14.75
C LEU A 234 -93.74 28.53 -14.78
N ASN A 235 -94.07 27.56 -13.93
CA ASN A 235 -95.44 27.06 -13.81
C ASN A 235 -96.40 28.15 -13.35
N ASN A 236 -95.99 29.01 -12.41
CA ASN A 236 -96.81 30.14 -11.99
C ASN A 236 -97.04 31.14 -13.14
N LEU A 237 -96.00 31.45 -13.92
CA LEU A 237 -96.10 32.28 -15.12
C LEU A 237 -97.01 31.64 -16.18
N LEU A 238 -96.84 30.35 -16.48
CA LEU A 238 -97.67 29.62 -17.44
C LEU A 238 -99.14 29.60 -17.00
N ASN A 239 -99.42 29.42 -15.70
CA ASN A 239 -100.77 29.50 -15.16
C ASN A 239 -101.37 30.92 -15.32
N GLN A 240 -100.58 31.97 -15.07
CA GLN A 240 -101.01 33.35 -15.32
C GLN A 240 -101.28 33.59 -16.81
N MET A 241 -100.43 33.06 -17.69
CA MET A 241 -100.62 33.12 -19.13
C MET A 241 -101.89 32.38 -19.57
N GLN A 242 -102.18 31.21 -19.00
CA GLN A 242 -103.42 30.48 -19.26
C GLN A 242 -104.65 31.25 -18.78
N TYR A 243 -104.59 31.88 -17.60
CA TYR A 243 -105.67 32.74 -17.11
C TYR A 243 -105.90 33.93 -18.05
N PHE A 244 -104.82 34.59 -18.48
CA PHE A 244 -104.91 35.67 -19.47
C PHE A 244 -105.53 35.19 -20.78
N LYS A 245 -105.17 34.00 -21.26
CA LYS A 245 -105.80 33.39 -22.44
C LYS A 245 -107.30 33.20 -22.23
N MET A 246 -107.71 32.64 -21.09
CA MET A 246 -109.12 32.43 -20.77
C MET A 246 -109.92 33.74 -20.83
N VAL A 247 -109.39 34.82 -20.27
CA VAL A 247 -110.03 36.15 -20.32
C VAL A 247 -110.05 36.72 -21.74
N ALA A 248 -108.99 36.52 -22.52
CA ALA A 248 -108.92 36.96 -23.91
C ALA A 248 -109.93 36.20 -24.81
N ASP A 249 -110.08 34.90 -24.60
CA ASP A 249 -111.07 34.05 -25.29
C ASP A 249 -112.51 34.49 -24.93
N GLU A 250 -112.80 34.83 -23.66
CA GLU A 250 -114.12 35.33 -23.23
C GLU A 250 -114.48 36.70 -23.83
N THR A 251 -113.48 37.52 -24.17
CA THR A 251 -113.66 38.88 -24.68
C THR A 251 -113.49 39.00 -26.20
N ASN A 252 -113.23 37.90 -26.90
CA ASN A 252 -112.85 37.88 -28.33
C ASN A 252 -111.69 38.85 -28.65
N ALA A 253 -110.75 39.00 -27.71
CA ALA A 253 -109.68 40.00 -27.81
C ALA A 253 -108.59 39.65 -28.84
N PHE A 254 -108.47 38.38 -29.22
CA PHE A 254 -107.48 37.89 -30.19
C PHE A 254 -108.15 37.26 -31.41
N ASP A 255 -107.50 37.38 -32.57
CA ASP A 255 -107.83 36.60 -33.75
C ASP A 255 -107.29 35.15 -33.63
N ASP A 256 -107.70 34.29 -34.57
CA ASP A 256 -107.33 32.87 -34.56
C ASP A 256 -105.81 32.65 -34.67
N GLU A 257 -105.09 33.52 -35.39
CA GLU A 257 -103.64 33.42 -35.59
C GLU A 257 -102.89 33.71 -34.29
N VAL A 258 -103.25 34.80 -33.60
CA VAL A 258 -102.67 35.17 -32.30
C VAL A 258 -102.98 34.11 -31.23
N ASN A 259 -104.18 33.53 -31.27
CA ASN A 259 -104.58 32.45 -30.37
C ASN A 259 -103.78 31.16 -30.55
N GLU A 260 -103.44 30.83 -31.80
CA GLU A 260 -102.59 29.68 -32.14
C GLU A 260 -101.15 29.90 -31.68
N ILE A 261 -100.57 31.08 -31.96
CA ILE A 261 -99.23 31.46 -31.51
C ILE A 261 -99.14 31.37 -29.98
N TYR A 262 -100.10 31.96 -29.27
CA TYR A 262 -100.10 31.95 -27.80
C TYR A 262 -100.22 30.54 -27.20
N LYS A 263 -101.03 29.68 -27.82
CA LYS A 263 -101.14 28.27 -27.44
C LYS A 263 -99.80 27.55 -27.63
N ASN A 264 -99.17 27.74 -28.79
CA ASN A 264 -97.88 27.12 -29.11
C ASN A 264 -96.79 27.59 -28.16
N THR A 265 -96.74 28.88 -27.81
CA THR A 265 -95.78 29.43 -26.83
C THR A 265 -95.95 28.83 -25.44
N ILE A 266 -97.19 28.63 -24.97
CA ILE A 266 -97.43 27.96 -23.68
C ILE A 266 -96.96 26.51 -23.71
N GLU A 267 -97.27 25.76 -24.76
CA GLU A 267 -96.87 24.35 -24.87
C GLU A 267 -95.35 24.20 -25.04
N GLU A 268 -94.71 25.06 -25.83
CA GLU A 268 -93.25 25.11 -25.95
C GLU A 268 -92.58 25.44 -24.61
N GLY A 269 -93.13 26.41 -23.87
CA GLY A 269 -92.67 26.75 -22.52
C GLY A 269 -92.75 25.57 -21.55
N LYS A 270 -93.83 24.77 -21.60
CA LYS A 270 -93.97 23.53 -20.80
C LYS A 270 -92.94 22.48 -21.21
N GLU A 271 -92.72 22.28 -22.50
CA GLU A 271 -91.72 21.32 -22.98
C GLU A 271 -90.31 21.68 -22.54
N LEU A 272 -89.93 22.96 -22.61
CA LEU A 272 -88.61 23.42 -22.19
C LEU A 272 -88.37 23.21 -20.69
N VAL A 273 -89.41 23.41 -19.86
CA VAL A 273 -89.35 23.09 -18.42
C VAL A 273 -89.08 21.60 -18.19
N ILE A 274 -89.77 20.72 -18.93
CA ILE A 274 -89.58 19.26 -18.82
C ILE A 274 -88.17 18.87 -19.25
N LYS A 275 -87.67 19.42 -20.37
CA LYS A 275 -86.32 19.13 -20.88
C LYS A 275 -85.23 19.54 -19.89
N LEU A 276 -85.32 20.73 -19.29
CA LEU A 276 -84.39 21.19 -18.25
C LEU A 276 -84.37 20.26 -17.02
N CYS A 277 -85.52 19.73 -16.62
CA CYS A 277 -85.63 18.79 -15.51
C CYS A 277 -85.05 17.40 -15.82
N SER A 278 -84.89 17.05 -17.10
CA SER A 278 -84.40 15.73 -17.53
C SER A 278 -82.89 15.66 -17.78
N VAL A 279 -82.12 16.69 -17.41
CA VAL A 279 -80.65 16.72 -17.61
C VAL A 279 -79.95 15.70 -16.69
N GLU A 280 -79.45 14.60 -17.27
CA GLU A 280 -78.79 13.53 -16.51
C GLU A 280 -77.37 13.90 -16.05
N GLU A 281 -76.58 14.52 -16.92
CA GLU A 281 -75.21 14.94 -16.64
C GLU A 281 -75.09 16.46 -16.57
N LEU A 282 -74.67 16.95 -15.39
CA LEU A 282 -74.65 18.36 -15.04
C LEU A 282 -73.42 19.08 -15.60
N THR A 283 -73.33 19.22 -16.91
CA THR A 283 -72.35 20.09 -17.57
C THR A 283 -73.02 21.38 -18.03
N GLU A 284 -72.23 22.44 -18.15
CA GLU A 284 -72.72 23.71 -18.71
C GLU A 284 -73.34 23.51 -20.10
N GLU A 285 -72.70 22.70 -20.94
CA GLU A 285 -73.18 22.33 -22.28
C GLU A 285 -74.53 21.62 -22.26
N ASN A 286 -74.70 20.60 -21.39
CA ASN A 286 -75.95 19.84 -21.33
C ASN A 286 -77.10 20.67 -20.73
N ILE A 287 -76.80 21.51 -19.72
CA ILE A 287 -77.78 22.41 -19.11
C ILE A 287 -78.27 23.43 -20.15
N ILE A 288 -77.36 24.12 -20.83
CA ILE A 288 -77.70 25.10 -21.88
C ILE A 288 -78.42 24.40 -23.05
N GLY A 289 -77.89 23.27 -23.49
CA GLY A 289 -78.45 22.50 -24.61
C GLY A 289 -79.87 21.97 -24.35
N SER A 290 -80.27 21.80 -23.09
CA SER A 290 -81.62 21.34 -22.72
C SER A 290 -82.74 22.36 -22.96
N VAL A 291 -82.40 23.67 -22.99
CA VAL A 291 -83.37 24.78 -23.05
C VAL A 291 -83.26 25.65 -24.31
N TYR A 292 -82.27 25.40 -25.17
CA TYR A 292 -82.13 26.08 -26.46
C TYR A 292 -82.85 25.30 -27.58
N PRO A 293 -83.68 25.95 -28.41
CA PRO A 293 -84.33 25.27 -29.53
C PRO A 293 -83.30 24.91 -30.62
N LYS A 294 -83.17 23.61 -30.91
CA LYS A 294 -82.60 23.14 -32.19
C LYS A 294 -83.66 23.31 -33.27
N ASN A 295 -83.92 24.55 -33.69
CA ASN A 295 -84.43 24.93 -35.02
C ASN A 295 -84.58 26.45 -35.07
N GLY A 296 -83.72 27.10 -35.85
CA GLY A 296 -83.98 28.46 -36.32
C GLY A 296 -85.02 28.42 -37.43
N LYS A 297 -86.20 28.94 -37.14
CA LYS A 297 -87.05 29.70 -38.06
C LYS A 297 -87.77 30.76 -37.26
#